data_AF-A0A0P0MBW7-F1
#
_entry.id   AF-A0A0P0MBW7-F1
#
_cell.length_a   1.000
_cell.length_b   1.000
_cell.length_c   1.000
_cell.angle_alpha   90.00
_cell.angle_beta   90.00
_cell.angle_gamma   90.00
#
_symmetry.space_group_name_H-M   'P 1'
#
loop_
_entity.id
_entity.type
_entity.pdbx_description
1 polymer ?
#
loop_
_entity_poly.entity_id
_entity_poly.type
_entity_poly.pdbx_seq_one_letter_code
_entity_poly.pdbx_strand_id
1 'polypeptide(L)'
;MNRIDEIISVLDADNSLELGQSPWHKEIDHDRYEIRQVDWGRLFPNSKPQDRSPDNDWEIYGDDWEIDSETPYEIFEEGSDQDASKPEEWDVCAWYQPIHFHGYDWGIFIKEECLKRLAKKIYIETGIVGASLNSSQRTIFTKGLLRTAFSVFYHHELYHHKTECLGLRLHAVQRRSSYLPYFNNVYKVAAGTDLQLEEALANAFMYRDVGESLWVSDSLKKAAQSYLQKSFPRNPPGYRLAPQYLTKKNFENGQHQLFSKVLEGLQNPTHHQLYWNMAPRINHAFLNINSDIWTIVPRSKRSVVPVTATPLRTCSSDEIIKVCGKHGYNVTPGGKGSHIKLKKSGSPTLIVPGNRDNVSPGVTKNILASLGYKINQLPDLL
;
A
#
# COMPACT_ATOMS: atom_id res chain seq x y z
N MET A 1 7.50 -20.80 10.21
CA MET A 1 7.95 -19.44 10.57
C MET A 1 7.36 -18.49 9.53
N ASN A 2 6.79 -17.35 9.91
CA ASN A 2 6.25 -16.40 8.94
C ASN A 2 7.45 -15.74 8.21
N ARG A 3 7.38 -15.55 6.90
CA ARG A 3 8.49 -14.97 6.11
C ARG A 3 8.90 -13.59 6.62
N ILE A 4 7.95 -12.81 7.16
CA ILE A 4 8.25 -11.51 7.75
C ILE A 4 9.11 -11.64 9.02
N ASP A 5 8.91 -12.68 9.84
CA ASP A 5 9.71 -12.95 11.04
C ASP A 5 11.18 -13.17 10.66
N GLU A 6 11.41 -13.93 9.58
CA GLU A 6 12.75 -14.21 9.04
C GLU A 6 13.41 -12.92 8.55
N ILE A 7 12.68 -12.10 7.78
CA ILE A 7 13.17 -10.81 7.28
C ILE A 7 13.56 -9.90 8.46
N ILE A 8 12.65 -9.70 9.42
CA ILE A 8 12.89 -8.82 10.58
C ILE A 8 14.05 -9.34 11.41
N SER A 9 14.16 -10.66 11.61
CA SER A 9 15.26 -11.26 12.37
C SER A 9 16.62 -10.99 11.71
N VAL A 10 16.71 -11.13 10.38
CA VAL A 10 17.94 -10.82 9.62
C VAL A 10 18.27 -9.33 9.69
N LEU A 11 17.29 -8.47 9.44
CA LEU A 11 17.50 -7.02 9.50
C LEU A 11 17.91 -6.56 10.90
N ASP A 12 17.33 -7.13 11.95
CA ASP A 12 17.70 -6.81 13.33
C ASP A 12 19.12 -7.25 13.67
N ALA A 13 19.49 -8.48 13.27
CA ALA A 13 20.83 -9.02 13.47
C ALA A 13 21.90 -8.15 12.78
N ASP A 14 21.58 -7.62 11.61
CA ASP A 14 22.47 -6.77 10.81
C ASP A 14 22.32 -5.26 11.15
N ASN A 15 21.61 -4.91 12.22
CA ASN A 15 21.36 -3.52 12.66
C ASN A 15 20.79 -2.61 11.54
N SER A 16 20.00 -3.21 10.66
CA SER A 16 19.43 -2.61 9.44
C SER A 16 17.93 -2.31 9.57
N LEU A 17 17.41 -2.27 10.81
CA LEU A 17 16.11 -1.71 11.14
C LEU A 17 16.29 -0.28 11.68
N GLU A 18 15.53 0.67 11.14
CA GLU A 18 15.45 2.07 11.59
C GLU A 18 14.05 2.38 12.14
N LEU A 19 13.59 1.54 13.07
CA LEU A 19 12.21 1.57 13.55
C LEU A 19 11.83 2.94 14.15
N GLY A 20 10.70 3.47 13.70
CA GLY A 20 10.18 4.77 14.14
C GLY A 20 10.94 5.99 13.61
N GLN A 21 11.94 5.80 12.73
CA GLN A 21 12.62 6.88 12.00
C GLN A 21 12.04 7.09 10.60
N SER A 22 10.84 6.57 10.33
CA SER A 22 10.18 6.78 9.06
C SER A 22 9.96 8.29 8.85
N PRO A 23 10.40 8.87 7.71
CA PRO A 23 10.10 10.27 7.43
C PRO A 23 8.63 10.48 7.05
N TRP A 24 7.89 9.39 6.82
CA TRP A 24 6.46 9.40 6.65
C TRP A 24 5.81 9.41 8.03
N HIS A 25 5.76 10.57 8.68
CA HIS A 25 4.99 10.78 9.91
C HIS A 25 3.49 10.86 9.62
N LYS A 26 2.96 9.90 8.86
CA LYS A 26 1.51 9.73 8.68
C LYS A 26 1.02 8.86 9.83
N GLU A 27 1.11 9.39 11.04
CA GLU A 27 0.36 8.81 12.15
C GLU A 27 -1.12 8.95 11.80
N ILE A 28 -1.81 7.83 11.79
CA ILE A 28 -3.24 7.81 11.57
C ILE A 28 -3.86 8.38 12.83
N ASP A 29 -4.60 9.48 12.68
CA ASP A 29 -5.38 10.05 13.78
C ASP A 29 -6.47 9.03 14.16
N HIS A 30 -6.17 8.20 15.15
CA HIS A 30 -7.05 7.14 15.61
C HIS A 30 -8.33 7.67 16.25
N ASP A 31 -8.39 8.96 16.63
CA ASP A 31 -9.61 9.59 17.14
C ASP A 31 -10.57 9.95 16.00
N ARG A 32 -10.06 10.17 14.79
CA ARG A 32 -10.85 10.50 13.60
C ARG A 32 -11.07 9.33 12.66
N TYR A 33 -10.17 8.36 12.66
CA TYR A 33 -10.15 7.28 11.66
C TYR A 33 -10.06 5.89 12.30
N GLU A 34 -10.65 4.93 11.62
CA GLU A 34 -10.50 3.50 11.84
C GLU A 34 -9.67 2.87 10.72
N ILE A 35 -8.82 1.93 11.10
CA ILE A 35 -8.05 1.11 10.16
C ILE A 35 -8.78 -0.21 10.00
N ARG A 36 -9.07 -0.59 8.76
CA ARG A 36 -9.75 -1.85 8.43
C ARG A 36 -8.93 -2.64 7.43
N GLN A 37 -8.83 -3.95 7.64
CA GLN A 37 -8.15 -4.81 6.68
C GLN A 37 -9.06 -5.04 5.48
N VAL A 38 -8.53 -4.85 4.28
CA VAL A 38 -9.27 -5.11 3.04
C VAL A 38 -9.49 -6.61 2.87
N ASP A 39 -10.73 -7.00 2.55
CA ASP A 39 -11.01 -8.35 2.10
C ASP A 39 -10.66 -8.46 0.62
N TRP A 40 -9.38 -8.76 0.34
CA TRP A 40 -8.86 -8.86 -1.02
C TRP A 40 -9.63 -9.87 -1.86
N GLY A 41 -10.01 -11.02 -1.28
CA GLY A 41 -10.71 -12.08 -2.00
C GLY A 41 -12.10 -11.66 -2.45
N ARG A 42 -12.78 -10.80 -1.68
CA ARG A 42 -14.06 -10.20 -2.08
C ARG A 42 -13.88 -9.03 -3.03
N LEU A 43 -12.90 -8.15 -2.81
CA LEU A 43 -12.66 -7.00 -3.69
C LEU A 43 -12.19 -7.44 -5.09
N PHE A 44 -11.29 -8.43 -5.15
CA PHE A 44 -10.67 -8.97 -6.35
C PHE A 44 -10.84 -10.49 -6.42
N PRO A 45 -12.05 -10.98 -6.67
CA PRO A 45 -12.31 -12.41 -6.61
C PRO A 45 -11.61 -13.15 -7.75
N ASN A 46 -11.17 -14.37 -7.44
CA ASN A 46 -10.49 -15.27 -8.38
C ASN A 46 -11.45 -15.89 -9.42
N SER A 47 -12.74 -15.53 -9.38
CA SER A 47 -13.73 -15.98 -10.35
C SER A 47 -13.41 -15.43 -11.74
N LYS A 48 -13.77 -16.20 -12.79
CA LYS A 48 -13.76 -15.66 -14.14
C LYS A 48 -14.83 -14.57 -14.24
N PRO A 49 -14.60 -13.52 -15.05
CA PRO A 49 -15.60 -12.48 -15.23
C PRO A 49 -16.97 -13.04 -15.57
N GLN A 50 -17.99 -12.72 -14.76
CA GLN A 50 -19.35 -13.17 -15.00
C GLN A 50 -20.00 -12.24 -16.04
N ASP A 51 -20.04 -12.73 -17.28
CA ASP A 51 -20.64 -12.05 -18.44
C ASP A 51 -19.88 -10.80 -18.93
N ARG A 52 -19.74 -10.69 -20.25
CA ARG A 52 -19.11 -9.54 -20.94
C ARG A 52 -20.09 -8.96 -21.95
N SER A 53 -21.35 -8.85 -21.56
CA SER A 53 -22.31 -8.14 -22.39
C SER A 53 -21.77 -6.73 -22.66
N PRO A 54 -21.70 -6.27 -23.92
CA PRO A 54 -21.22 -4.94 -24.28
C PRO A 54 -21.94 -3.81 -23.50
N ASP A 55 -23.19 -4.07 -23.10
CA ASP A 55 -24.05 -3.10 -22.43
C ASP A 55 -23.77 -2.98 -20.92
N ASN A 56 -22.96 -3.88 -20.33
CA ASN A 56 -22.58 -3.87 -18.90
C ASN A 56 -21.10 -4.29 -18.71
N ASP A 57 -20.19 -3.91 -19.61
CA ASP A 57 -18.77 -4.30 -19.52
C ASP A 57 -18.09 -3.82 -18.21
N TRP A 58 -18.71 -2.92 -17.44
CA TRP A 58 -18.20 -2.49 -16.13
C TRP A 58 -18.41 -3.50 -14.98
N GLU A 59 -19.24 -4.54 -15.15
CA GLU A 59 -19.37 -5.61 -14.17
C GLU A 59 -18.42 -6.75 -14.50
N ILE A 60 -17.61 -7.15 -13.52
CA ILE A 60 -16.66 -8.24 -13.73
C ILE A 60 -16.96 -9.40 -12.79
N TYR A 61 -17.57 -9.20 -11.62
CA TYR A 61 -17.41 -10.19 -10.55
C TYR A 61 -18.64 -10.61 -9.74
N GLY A 62 -19.86 -10.21 -10.11
CA GLY A 62 -21.07 -10.62 -9.39
C GLY A 62 -20.98 -10.28 -7.89
N ASP A 63 -20.62 -9.03 -7.60
CA ASP A 63 -20.12 -8.57 -6.30
C ASP A 63 -21.16 -8.68 -5.18
N ASP A 64 -20.83 -9.46 -4.14
CA ASP A 64 -21.71 -9.73 -2.99
C ASP A 64 -21.62 -8.71 -1.84
N TRP A 65 -20.76 -7.70 -1.95
CA TRP A 65 -20.61 -6.69 -0.89
C TRP A 65 -21.53 -5.51 -1.12
N GLU A 66 -21.97 -4.88 -0.04
CA GLU A 66 -22.89 -3.75 -0.09
C GLU A 66 -22.12 -2.44 0.01
N ILE A 67 -22.53 -1.46 -0.79
CA ILE A 67 -22.14 -0.05 -0.65
C ILE A 67 -23.31 0.71 -0.02
N ASP A 68 -23.03 1.79 0.72
CA ASP A 68 -24.11 2.64 1.20
C ASP A 68 -24.86 3.31 0.04
N SER A 69 -26.12 3.64 0.29
CA SER A 69 -26.99 4.23 -0.73
C SER A 69 -26.55 5.63 -1.15
N GLU A 70 -25.73 6.33 -0.36
CA GLU A 70 -25.24 7.69 -0.64
C GLU A 70 -24.07 7.67 -1.63
N THR A 71 -23.19 6.65 -1.57
CA THR A 71 -21.96 6.55 -2.35
C THR A 71 -22.17 6.65 -3.87
N PRO A 72 -23.18 5.99 -4.48
CA PRO A 72 -23.49 6.21 -5.88
C PRO A 72 -23.80 7.69 -6.19
N TYR A 73 -24.55 8.39 -5.34
CA TYR A 73 -24.84 9.80 -5.54
C TYR A 73 -23.59 10.65 -5.41
N GLU A 74 -22.74 10.41 -4.40
CA GLU A 74 -21.48 11.15 -4.23
C GLU A 74 -20.55 11.04 -5.45
N ILE A 75 -20.53 9.89 -6.14
CA ILE A 75 -19.69 9.65 -7.31
C ILE A 75 -20.32 10.21 -8.59
N PHE A 76 -21.64 10.06 -8.78
CA PHE A 76 -22.32 10.47 -10.00
C PHE A 76 -22.77 11.93 -10.01
N GLU A 77 -22.96 12.57 -8.86
CA GLU A 77 -23.34 13.98 -8.80
C GLU A 77 -22.17 14.87 -9.19
N GLU A 78 -22.41 15.70 -10.21
CA GLU A 78 -21.54 16.78 -10.66
C GLU A 78 -21.54 17.93 -9.62
N GLY A 79 -21.04 17.67 -8.41
CA GLY A 79 -20.63 18.74 -7.50
C GLY A 79 -19.59 19.63 -8.17
N SER A 80 -19.63 20.94 -7.88
CA SER A 80 -18.86 22.02 -8.52
C SER A 80 -17.46 21.62 -8.98
N ASP A 81 -17.13 21.87 -10.26
CA ASP A 81 -15.89 21.57 -11.00
C ASP A 81 -14.56 21.88 -10.29
N GLN A 82 -14.56 22.62 -9.18
CA GLN A 82 -13.35 23.04 -8.48
C GLN A 82 -12.53 21.85 -7.95
N ASP A 83 -13.15 20.75 -7.50
CA ASP A 83 -12.41 19.60 -6.96
C ASP A 83 -11.94 18.60 -8.04
N ALA A 84 -12.63 18.56 -9.19
CA ALA A 84 -12.23 17.77 -10.35
C ALA A 84 -10.94 18.31 -11.01
N SER A 85 -10.69 19.62 -10.88
CA SER A 85 -9.53 20.28 -11.49
C SER A 85 -8.21 20.05 -10.75
N LYS A 86 -8.24 19.70 -9.46
CA LYS A 86 -7.05 19.54 -8.63
C LYS A 86 -6.37 18.17 -8.90
N PRO A 87 -5.03 18.13 -9.03
CA PRO A 87 -4.30 16.86 -9.07
C PRO A 87 -4.54 16.07 -7.78
N GLU A 88 -4.44 14.75 -7.84
CA GLU A 88 -4.50 13.94 -6.62
C GLU A 88 -3.25 14.19 -5.76
N GLU A 89 -3.46 14.30 -4.47
CA GLU A 89 -2.40 14.27 -3.48
C GLU A 89 -2.08 12.81 -3.17
N TRP A 90 -1.34 12.16 -4.07
CA TRP A 90 -1.04 10.71 -4.03
C TRP A 90 -0.57 10.26 -2.65
N ASP A 91 0.43 10.96 -2.10
CA ASP A 91 0.97 10.74 -0.76
C ASP A 91 -0.09 10.86 0.36
N VAL A 92 -1.09 11.73 0.22
CA VAL A 92 -2.11 11.89 1.26
C VAL A 92 -3.15 10.76 1.19
N CYS A 93 -3.37 10.24 -0.01
CA CYS A 93 -4.41 9.25 -0.31
C CYS A 93 -4.00 7.81 -0.09
N ALA A 94 -2.74 7.49 -0.38
CA ALA A 94 -2.19 6.18 -0.13
C ALA A 94 -0.72 6.29 0.30
N TRP A 95 -0.24 5.27 0.99
CA TRP A 95 1.18 5.12 1.27
C TRP A 95 1.55 3.69 1.59
N TYR A 96 2.78 3.34 1.25
CA TYR A 96 3.48 2.16 1.71
C TYR A 96 4.27 2.46 2.99
N GLN A 97 4.14 1.59 4.01
CA GLN A 97 4.99 1.57 5.20
C GLN A 97 6.08 0.51 5.04
N PRO A 98 7.36 0.89 4.84
CA PRO A 98 8.44 -0.07 4.62
C PRO A 98 8.81 -0.88 5.86
N ILE A 99 9.16 -2.14 5.65
CA ILE A 99 9.60 -3.08 6.71
C ILE A 99 10.83 -2.54 7.46
N HIS A 100 11.77 -1.88 6.77
CA HIS A 100 12.95 -1.31 7.40
C HIS A 100 12.62 -0.28 8.50
N PHE A 101 11.48 0.42 8.41
CA PHE A 101 11.08 1.47 9.35
C PHE A 101 9.91 1.09 10.26
N HIS A 102 9.08 0.14 9.85
CA HIS A 102 7.85 -0.24 10.54
C HIS A 102 7.83 -1.70 11.00
N GLY A 103 8.76 -2.54 10.54
CA GLY A 103 8.88 -3.93 10.98
C GLY A 103 7.58 -4.70 10.73
N TYR A 104 6.93 -5.16 11.81
CA TYR A 104 5.66 -5.87 11.74
C TYR A 104 4.45 -4.98 11.43
N ASP A 105 4.61 -3.65 11.48
CA ASP A 105 3.60 -2.65 11.10
C ASP A 105 3.72 -2.23 9.64
N TRP A 106 4.49 -2.94 8.82
CA TRP A 106 4.55 -2.69 7.39
C TRP A 106 3.19 -2.94 6.70
N GLY A 107 2.95 -2.29 5.56
CA GLY A 107 1.74 -2.50 4.78
C GLY A 107 1.42 -1.38 3.80
N ILE A 108 0.33 -1.55 3.05
CA ILE A 108 -0.23 -0.51 2.16
C ILE A 108 -1.48 0.05 2.80
N PHE A 109 -1.58 1.38 2.89
CA PHE A 109 -2.70 2.09 3.49
C PHE A 109 -3.36 2.97 2.44
N ILE A 110 -4.69 2.90 2.33
CA ILE A 110 -5.46 3.68 1.35
C ILE A 110 -6.64 4.35 2.04
N LYS A 111 -6.78 5.67 1.87
CA LYS A 111 -7.93 6.42 2.40
C LYS A 111 -9.15 6.25 1.51
N GLU A 112 -10.29 5.86 2.10
CA GLU A 112 -11.51 5.60 1.32
C GLU A 112 -12.14 6.88 0.75
N GLU A 113 -11.94 8.03 1.40
CA GLU A 113 -12.34 9.33 0.84
C GLU A 113 -11.66 9.61 -0.51
N CYS A 114 -10.40 9.20 -0.66
CA CYS A 114 -9.67 9.34 -1.91
C CYS A 114 -10.13 8.33 -2.96
N LEU A 115 -10.58 7.13 -2.55
CA LEU A 115 -11.19 6.17 -3.48
C LEU A 115 -12.41 6.76 -4.17
N LYS A 116 -13.30 7.41 -3.40
CA LYS A 116 -14.50 8.05 -3.95
C LYS A 116 -14.15 9.21 -4.89
N ARG A 117 -13.20 10.06 -4.50
CA ARG A 117 -12.76 11.18 -5.35
C ARG A 117 -12.13 10.71 -6.67
N LEU A 118 -11.25 9.72 -6.62
CA LEU A 118 -10.64 9.15 -7.82
C LEU A 118 -11.68 8.40 -8.66
N ALA A 119 -12.58 7.65 -8.05
CA ALA A 119 -13.70 6.99 -8.74
C ALA A 119 -14.56 7.99 -9.52
N LYS A 120 -14.87 9.15 -8.94
CA LYS A 120 -15.56 10.25 -9.64
C LYS A 120 -14.78 10.78 -10.84
N LYS A 121 -13.47 10.96 -10.71
CA LYS A 121 -12.61 11.42 -11.83
C LYS A 121 -12.51 10.39 -12.96
N ILE A 122 -12.46 9.11 -12.63
CA ILE A 122 -12.53 8.02 -13.61
C ILE A 122 -13.91 8.00 -14.28
N TYR A 123 -14.99 8.16 -13.51
CA TYR A 123 -16.36 8.22 -14.03
C TYR A 123 -16.52 9.30 -15.10
N ILE A 124 -16.02 10.51 -14.87
CA ILE A 124 -16.05 11.61 -15.85
C ILE A 124 -15.42 11.19 -17.19
N GLU A 125 -14.30 10.47 -17.14
CA GLU A 125 -13.60 9.99 -18.33
C GLU A 125 -14.33 8.85 -19.07
N THR A 126 -15.33 8.21 -18.46
CA THR A 126 -16.14 7.20 -19.14
C THR A 126 -17.12 7.80 -20.14
N GLY A 127 -17.52 9.07 -19.96
CA GLY A 127 -18.57 9.71 -20.76
C GLY A 127 -19.98 9.12 -20.56
N ILE A 128 -20.15 8.20 -19.60
CA ILE A 128 -21.44 7.60 -19.27
C ILE A 128 -22.24 8.61 -18.46
N VAL A 129 -23.50 8.84 -18.85
CA VAL A 129 -24.42 9.71 -18.12
C VAL A 129 -25.07 8.92 -16.99
N GLY A 130 -24.65 9.12 -15.75
CA GLY A 130 -25.21 8.40 -14.60
C GLY A 130 -26.74 8.47 -14.49
N ALA A 131 -27.36 9.56 -14.97
CA ALA A 131 -28.82 9.74 -15.05
C ALA A 131 -29.54 8.68 -15.90
N SER A 132 -28.87 8.08 -16.89
CA SER A 132 -29.46 7.03 -17.74
C SER A 132 -29.43 5.63 -17.11
N LEU A 133 -28.68 5.45 -16.02
CA LEU A 133 -28.54 4.17 -15.32
C LEU A 133 -29.65 4.01 -14.27
N ASN A 134 -30.26 2.81 -14.23
CA ASN A 134 -31.15 2.43 -13.15
C ASN A 134 -30.37 2.18 -11.83
N SER A 135 -31.08 2.07 -10.69
CA SER A 135 -30.45 1.95 -9.37
C SER A 135 -29.50 0.74 -9.22
N SER A 136 -29.83 -0.39 -9.85
CA SER A 136 -28.97 -1.58 -9.84
C SER A 136 -27.69 -1.35 -10.64
N GLN A 137 -27.83 -0.83 -11.87
CA GLN A 137 -26.69 -0.50 -12.73
C GLN A 137 -25.76 0.53 -12.10
N ARG A 138 -26.32 1.56 -11.46
CA ARG A 138 -25.57 2.56 -10.69
C ARG A 138 -24.71 1.91 -9.62
N THR A 139 -25.30 1.03 -8.82
CA THR A 139 -24.60 0.33 -7.74
C THR A 139 -23.44 -0.51 -8.27
N ILE A 140 -23.68 -1.29 -9.32
CA ILE A 140 -22.66 -2.15 -9.95
C ILE A 140 -21.53 -1.29 -10.53
N PHE A 141 -21.88 -0.23 -11.26
CA PHE A 141 -20.90 0.65 -11.87
C PHE A 141 -20.05 1.39 -10.82
N THR A 142 -20.67 1.85 -9.73
CA THR A 142 -19.97 2.43 -8.58
C THR A 142 -18.96 1.45 -7.98
N LYS A 143 -19.30 0.17 -7.79
CA LYS A 143 -18.35 -0.85 -7.32
C LYS A 143 -17.18 -1.02 -8.29
N GLY A 144 -17.45 -1.06 -9.60
CA GLY A 144 -16.42 -1.09 -10.64
C GLY A 144 -15.46 0.11 -10.58
N LEU A 145 -15.99 1.31 -10.41
CA LEU A 145 -15.22 2.55 -10.27
C LEU A 145 -14.35 2.55 -9.01
N LEU A 146 -14.91 2.16 -7.85
CA LEU A 146 -14.17 2.06 -6.59
C LEU A 146 -13.06 1.01 -6.66
N ARG A 147 -13.33 -0.15 -7.24
CA ARG A 147 -12.31 -1.19 -7.49
C ARG A 147 -11.19 -0.67 -8.39
N THR A 148 -11.53 0.09 -9.43
CA THR A 148 -10.55 0.68 -10.34
C THR A 148 -9.69 1.71 -9.62
N ALA A 149 -10.31 2.62 -8.86
CA ALA A 149 -9.62 3.60 -8.04
C ALA A 149 -8.69 2.94 -7.01
N PHE A 150 -9.15 1.87 -6.36
CA PHE A 150 -8.35 1.07 -5.45
C PHE A 150 -7.14 0.48 -6.17
N SER A 151 -7.35 -0.15 -7.33
CA SER A 151 -6.29 -0.71 -8.16
C SER A 151 -5.22 0.34 -8.51
N VAL A 152 -5.63 1.57 -8.86
CA VAL A 152 -4.69 2.67 -9.15
C VAL A 152 -3.77 2.96 -7.95
N PHE A 153 -4.34 3.30 -6.78
CA PHE A 153 -3.54 3.60 -5.58
C PHE A 153 -2.69 2.41 -5.16
N TYR A 154 -3.29 1.23 -5.16
CA TYR A 154 -2.64 -0.01 -4.80
C TYR A 154 -1.38 -0.27 -5.63
N HIS A 155 -1.45 -0.13 -6.96
CA HIS A 155 -0.30 -0.40 -7.81
C HIS A 155 0.81 0.63 -7.60
N HIS A 156 0.47 1.90 -7.33
CA HIS A 156 1.46 2.92 -6.95
C HIS A 156 2.25 2.48 -5.72
N GLU A 157 1.54 2.15 -4.63
CA GLU A 157 2.18 1.74 -3.37
C GLU A 157 2.90 0.38 -3.47
N LEU A 158 2.38 -0.54 -4.29
CA LEU A 158 3.05 -1.79 -4.60
C LEU A 158 4.41 -1.56 -5.25
N TYR A 159 4.57 -0.49 -6.04
CA TYR A 159 5.87 -0.18 -6.62
C TYR A 159 6.91 0.14 -5.55
N HIS A 160 6.55 0.93 -4.53
CA HIS A 160 7.43 1.20 -3.38
C HIS A 160 7.80 -0.08 -2.62
N HIS A 161 6.83 -0.97 -2.41
CA HIS A 161 7.10 -2.29 -1.83
C HIS A 161 8.08 -3.11 -2.68
N LYS A 162 7.95 -3.05 -4.02
CA LYS A 162 8.88 -3.72 -4.95
C LYS A 162 10.29 -3.14 -4.88
N THR A 163 10.43 -1.82 -4.71
CA THR A 163 11.72 -1.16 -4.47
C THR A 163 12.37 -1.66 -3.18
N GLU A 164 11.60 -1.76 -2.08
CA GLU A 164 12.14 -2.31 -0.83
C GLU A 164 12.51 -3.80 -0.98
N CYS A 165 11.68 -4.59 -1.68
CA CYS A 165 11.97 -6.00 -1.96
C CYS A 165 13.26 -6.20 -2.77
N LEU A 166 13.58 -5.27 -3.68
CA LEU A 166 14.89 -5.25 -4.33
C LEU A 166 15.99 -5.04 -3.29
N GLY A 167 15.87 -4.01 -2.44
CA GLY A 167 16.84 -3.72 -1.38
C GLY A 167 17.07 -4.89 -0.43
N LEU A 168 16.00 -5.61 -0.06
CA LEU A 168 16.05 -6.82 0.76
C LEU A 168 16.76 -8.00 0.05
N ARG A 169 16.54 -8.20 -1.27
CA ARG A 169 17.29 -9.22 -2.03
C ARG A 169 18.76 -8.88 -2.13
N LEU A 170 19.08 -7.61 -2.38
CA LEU A 170 20.45 -7.14 -2.40
C LEU A 170 21.09 -7.28 -1.02
N HIS A 171 20.36 -7.03 0.07
CA HIS A 171 20.82 -7.28 1.42
C HIS A 171 21.24 -8.73 1.62
N ALA A 172 20.39 -9.69 1.20
CA ALA A 172 20.71 -11.12 1.33
C ALA A 172 22.01 -11.52 0.61
N VAL A 173 22.32 -10.88 -0.52
CA VAL A 173 23.54 -11.14 -1.31
C VAL A 173 24.75 -10.37 -0.78
N GLN A 174 24.60 -9.09 -0.47
CA GLN A 174 25.68 -8.19 -0.06
C GLN A 174 26.01 -8.28 1.43
N ARG A 175 25.13 -8.89 2.23
CA ARG A 175 25.21 -8.96 3.71
C ARG A 175 25.33 -7.57 4.35
N ARG A 176 24.64 -6.60 3.75
CA ARG A 176 24.51 -5.21 4.23
C ARG A 176 23.27 -4.58 3.62
N SER A 177 22.66 -3.62 4.30
CA SER A 177 21.51 -2.91 3.74
C SER A 177 21.88 -2.12 2.49
N SER A 178 21.12 -2.32 1.42
CA SER A 178 21.13 -1.45 0.23
C SER A 178 19.97 -0.45 0.27
N TYR A 179 18.86 -0.79 0.95
CA TYR A 179 17.67 0.06 1.02
C TYR A 179 17.89 1.30 1.89
N LEU A 180 18.51 1.19 3.07
CA LEU A 180 18.72 2.36 3.95
C LEU A 180 19.65 3.41 3.32
N PRO A 181 20.81 3.04 2.72
CA PRO A 181 21.64 4.02 2.00
C PRO A 181 20.90 4.66 0.83
N TYR A 182 20.15 3.87 0.05
CA TYR A 182 19.31 4.40 -1.02
C TYR A 182 18.30 5.42 -0.49
N PHE A 183 17.56 5.04 0.53
CA PHE A 183 16.52 5.88 1.08
C PHE A 183 17.07 7.23 1.56
N ASN A 184 18.15 7.18 2.35
CA ASN A 184 18.74 8.36 2.97
C ASN A 184 19.48 9.27 1.99
N ASN A 185 20.21 8.70 1.02
CA ASN A 185 21.11 9.47 0.15
C ASN A 185 20.51 9.79 -1.23
N VAL A 186 19.44 9.09 -1.62
CA VAL A 186 18.84 9.19 -2.95
C VAL A 186 17.39 9.65 -2.84
N TYR A 187 16.54 8.82 -2.23
CA TYR A 187 15.10 9.06 -2.21
C TYR A 187 14.76 10.35 -1.44
N LYS A 188 15.23 10.45 -0.18
CA LYS A 188 14.98 11.61 0.68
C LYS A 188 15.61 12.90 0.16
N VAL A 189 16.79 12.81 -0.45
CA VAL A 189 17.50 13.97 -1.02
C VAL A 189 16.78 14.51 -2.25
N ALA A 190 16.17 13.64 -3.05
CA ALA A 190 15.41 14.02 -4.24
C ALA A 190 13.96 14.45 -3.95
N ALA A 191 13.50 14.31 -2.71
CA ALA A 191 12.11 14.58 -2.32
C ALA A 191 11.64 15.97 -2.74
N GLY A 192 10.45 16.03 -3.37
CA GLY A 192 9.87 17.29 -3.85
C GLY A 192 10.55 17.84 -5.12
N THR A 193 11.36 17.04 -5.80
CA THR A 193 12.00 17.41 -7.08
C THR A 193 11.75 16.37 -8.16
N ASP A 194 11.97 16.75 -9.42
CA ASP A 194 11.93 15.84 -10.58
C ASP A 194 13.07 14.81 -10.60
N LEU A 195 14.00 14.86 -9.65
CA LEU A 195 15.02 13.84 -9.48
C LEU A 195 14.50 12.60 -8.74
N GLN A 196 13.27 12.65 -8.21
CA GLN A 196 12.63 11.56 -7.46
C GLN A 196 12.08 10.49 -8.42
N LEU A 197 13.01 9.77 -9.05
CA LEU A 197 12.73 8.77 -10.09
C LEU A 197 11.75 7.68 -9.64
N GLU A 198 11.78 7.30 -8.36
CA GLU A 198 10.87 6.28 -7.84
C GLU A 198 9.40 6.69 -7.97
N GLU A 199 9.03 7.94 -7.70
CA GLU A 199 7.64 8.42 -7.84
C GLU A 199 7.19 8.46 -9.30
N ALA A 200 8.08 8.87 -10.20
CA ALA A 200 7.79 8.86 -11.64
C ALA A 200 7.49 7.43 -12.11
N LEU A 201 8.27 6.46 -11.63
CA LEU A 201 8.11 5.05 -11.99
C LEU A 201 6.92 4.42 -11.28
N ALA A 202 6.61 4.77 -10.03
CA ALA A 202 5.41 4.31 -9.34
C ALA A 202 4.14 4.74 -10.08
N ASN A 203 4.08 6.01 -10.51
CA ASN A 203 2.98 6.52 -11.33
C ASN A 203 2.89 5.80 -12.69
N ALA A 204 4.02 5.58 -13.36
CA ALA A 204 4.04 4.86 -14.63
C ALA A 204 3.65 3.38 -14.46
N PHE A 205 4.03 2.77 -13.34
CA PHE A 205 3.69 1.41 -13.00
C PHE A 205 2.18 1.27 -12.80
N MET A 206 1.54 2.13 -12.01
CA MET A 206 0.08 2.07 -11.84
C MET A 206 -0.68 2.28 -13.16
N TYR A 207 -0.22 3.17 -14.04
CA TYR A 207 -0.84 3.36 -15.35
C TYR A 207 -0.80 2.09 -16.20
N ARG A 208 0.35 1.40 -16.19
CA ARG A 208 0.57 0.19 -16.99
C ARG A 208 -0.16 -1.01 -16.39
N ASP A 209 0.01 -1.26 -15.09
CA ASP A 209 -0.59 -2.42 -14.42
C ASP A 209 -2.12 -2.32 -14.38
N VAL A 210 -2.72 -1.12 -14.22
CA VAL A 210 -4.17 -0.97 -14.35
C VAL A 210 -4.63 -1.36 -15.76
N GLY A 211 -3.91 -0.95 -16.81
CA GLY A 211 -4.22 -1.33 -18.19
C GLY A 211 -4.07 -2.83 -18.48
N GLU A 212 -3.19 -3.51 -17.76
CA GLU A 212 -2.97 -4.96 -17.87
C GLU A 212 -3.80 -5.77 -16.85
N SER A 213 -4.48 -5.09 -15.92
CA SER A 213 -5.16 -5.72 -14.79
C SER A 213 -6.33 -6.61 -15.24
N LEU A 214 -6.40 -7.83 -14.71
CA LEU A 214 -7.57 -8.68 -14.93
C LEU A 214 -8.77 -8.25 -14.09
N TRP A 215 -8.55 -7.39 -13.09
CA TRP A 215 -9.53 -6.97 -12.10
C TRP A 215 -10.40 -5.78 -12.49
N VAL A 216 -10.08 -5.15 -13.62
CA VAL A 216 -10.73 -3.93 -14.09
C VAL A 216 -11.24 -4.17 -15.50
N SER A 217 -12.39 -3.59 -15.83
CA SER A 217 -13.02 -3.80 -17.14
C SER A 217 -12.32 -2.99 -18.19
N ASP A 218 -12.44 -3.36 -19.45
CA ASP A 218 -11.71 -2.66 -20.51
C ASP A 218 -12.20 -1.21 -20.68
N SER A 219 -13.50 -0.97 -20.48
CA SER A 219 -14.07 0.37 -20.37
C SER A 219 -13.45 1.21 -19.23
N LEU A 220 -13.39 0.65 -18.01
CA LEU A 220 -12.86 1.36 -16.85
C LEU A 220 -11.33 1.53 -16.90
N LYS A 221 -10.60 0.57 -17.48
CA LYS A 221 -9.16 0.69 -17.75
C LYS A 221 -8.86 1.89 -18.63
N LYS A 222 -9.57 2.02 -19.76
CA LYS A 222 -9.39 3.12 -20.70
C LYS A 222 -9.69 4.47 -20.04
N ALA A 223 -10.78 4.55 -19.28
CA ALA A 223 -11.13 5.77 -18.54
C ALA A 223 -10.07 6.12 -17.49
N ALA A 224 -9.61 5.16 -16.70
CA ALA A 224 -8.56 5.37 -15.72
C ALA A 224 -7.23 5.80 -16.35
N GLN A 225 -6.80 5.14 -17.44
CA GLN A 225 -5.60 5.51 -18.17
C GLN A 225 -5.71 6.91 -18.79
N SER A 226 -6.87 7.25 -19.38
CA SER A 226 -7.15 8.59 -19.90
C SER A 226 -7.01 9.65 -18.80
N TYR A 227 -7.67 9.43 -17.66
CA TYR A 227 -7.55 10.31 -16.49
C TYR A 227 -6.08 10.47 -16.06
N LEU A 228 -5.39 9.36 -15.82
CA LEU A 228 -4.02 9.34 -15.31
C LEU A 228 -3.08 10.10 -16.26
N GLN A 229 -3.13 9.81 -17.56
CA GLN A 229 -2.30 10.46 -18.56
C GLN A 229 -2.52 11.98 -18.61
N LYS A 230 -3.78 12.45 -18.49
CA LYS A 230 -4.11 13.89 -18.42
C LYS A 230 -3.71 14.53 -17.08
N SER A 231 -3.70 13.75 -16.00
CA SER A 231 -3.40 14.24 -14.65
C SER A 231 -1.89 14.39 -14.41
N PHE A 232 -1.06 13.48 -14.94
CA PHE A 232 0.36 13.44 -14.61
C PHE A 232 1.10 14.76 -14.79
N PRO A 233 0.97 15.51 -15.90
CA PRO A 233 1.70 16.78 -16.07
C PRO A 233 1.39 17.84 -15.00
N ARG A 234 0.26 17.71 -14.29
CA ARG A 234 -0.18 18.62 -13.23
C ARG A 234 0.18 18.14 -11.82
N ASN A 235 0.73 16.94 -11.69
CA ASN A 235 1.14 16.41 -10.39
C ASN A 235 2.39 17.14 -9.84
N PRO A 236 2.69 16.98 -8.54
CA PRO A 236 3.92 17.52 -7.96
C PRO A 236 5.20 17.01 -8.67
N PRO A 237 6.36 17.65 -8.42
CA PRO A 237 7.64 17.17 -8.93
C PRO A 237 7.90 15.69 -8.59
N GLY A 238 8.61 14.99 -9.48
CA GLY A 238 8.80 13.54 -9.41
C GLY A 238 7.62 12.80 -10.04
N TYR A 239 6.42 12.95 -9.48
CA TYR A 239 5.18 12.35 -9.98
C TYR A 239 4.87 12.74 -11.43
N ARG A 240 5.11 14.00 -11.79
CA ARG A 240 4.78 14.54 -13.13
C ARG A 240 5.58 13.98 -14.28
N LEU A 241 6.68 13.27 -14.00
CA LEU A 241 7.54 12.69 -15.02
C LEU A 241 7.07 11.31 -15.51
N ALA A 242 6.01 10.74 -14.92
CA ALA A 242 5.46 9.46 -15.33
C ALA A 242 5.23 9.28 -16.85
N PRO A 243 4.77 10.31 -17.61
CA PRO A 243 4.59 10.23 -19.06
C PRO A 243 5.83 9.75 -19.84
N GLN A 244 7.04 10.01 -19.31
CA GLN A 244 8.30 9.57 -19.93
C GLN A 244 8.49 8.05 -19.89
N TYR A 245 7.82 7.38 -18.94
CA TYR A 245 8.01 5.97 -18.60
C TYR A 245 6.78 5.09 -18.90
N LEU A 246 5.77 5.59 -19.62
CA LEU A 246 4.55 4.80 -19.90
C LEU A 246 4.78 3.64 -20.88
N THR A 247 5.82 3.73 -21.72
CA THR A 247 6.18 2.63 -22.62
C THR A 247 7.01 1.58 -21.88
N LYS A 248 6.83 0.30 -22.22
CA LYS A 248 7.58 -0.81 -21.61
C LYS A 248 9.10 -0.57 -21.63
N LYS A 249 9.64 -0.18 -22.79
CA LYS A 249 11.08 0.07 -22.95
C LYS A 249 11.59 1.20 -22.04
N ASN A 250 10.88 2.34 -22.01
CA ASN A 250 11.31 3.46 -21.17
C ASN A 250 11.17 3.12 -19.69
N PHE A 251 10.09 2.42 -19.32
CA PHE A 251 9.88 1.93 -17.97
C PHE A 251 11.01 1.01 -17.50
N GLU A 252 11.38 0.01 -18.30
CA GLU A 252 12.48 -0.92 -18.00
C GLU A 252 13.81 -0.15 -17.83
N ASN A 253 14.11 0.80 -18.72
CA ASN A 253 15.30 1.63 -18.59
C ASN A 253 15.31 2.46 -17.30
N GLY A 254 14.18 3.08 -16.96
CA GLY A 254 14.02 3.82 -15.70
C GLY A 254 14.13 2.91 -14.48
N GLN A 255 13.55 1.71 -14.52
CA GLN A 255 13.71 0.71 -13.47
C GLN A 255 15.16 0.31 -13.28
N HIS A 256 15.91 0.06 -14.35
CA HIS A 256 17.34 -0.26 -14.26
C HIS A 256 18.16 0.87 -13.65
N GLN A 257 17.82 2.13 -13.95
CA GLN A 257 18.41 3.30 -13.28
C GLN A 257 18.11 3.31 -11.78
N LEU A 258 16.85 3.08 -11.41
CA LEU A 258 16.44 2.99 -10.01
C LEU A 258 17.15 1.83 -9.30
N PHE A 259 17.28 0.67 -9.93
CA PHE A 259 17.95 -0.48 -9.32
C PHE A 259 19.42 -0.22 -9.04
N SER A 260 20.12 0.46 -9.95
CA SER A 260 21.50 0.89 -9.70
C SER A 260 21.59 1.90 -8.54
N LYS A 261 20.63 2.84 -8.42
CA LYS A 261 20.54 3.74 -7.26
C LYS A 261 20.30 2.97 -5.96
N VAL A 262 19.44 1.96 -5.97
CA VAL A 262 19.17 1.10 -4.79
C VAL A 262 20.40 0.30 -4.40
N LEU A 263 21.12 -0.26 -5.37
CA LEU A 263 22.33 -1.04 -5.16
C LEU A 263 23.47 -0.23 -4.51
N GLU A 264 23.71 0.97 -5.02
CA GLU A 264 24.85 1.79 -4.64
C GLU A 264 24.51 2.82 -3.54
N GLY A 265 23.24 3.17 -3.38
CA GLY A 265 22.83 4.26 -2.50
C GLY A 265 23.35 5.63 -2.97
N LEU A 266 23.52 5.82 -4.28
CA LEU A 266 24.08 7.03 -4.90
C LEU A 266 23.09 7.67 -5.87
N GLN A 267 23.05 9.01 -5.90
CA GLN A 267 22.20 9.72 -6.85
C GLN A 267 22.67 9.53 -8.30
N ASN A 268 23.97 9.37 -8.52
CA ASN A 268 24.54 9.04 -9.82
C ASN A 268 25.28 7.70 -9.70
N PRO A 269 24.59 6.55 -9.89
CA PRO A 269 25.21 5.25 -9.78
C PRO A 269 26.21 5.00 -10.92
N THR A 270 27.24 4.21 -10.63
CA THR A 270 28.29 3.82 -11.58
C THR A 270 28.00 2.49 -12.27
N HIS A 271 27.09 1.69 -11.72
CA HIS A 271 26.75 0.36 -12.20
C HIS A 271 26.04 0.42 -13.56
N HIS A 272 26.57 -0.35 -14.51
CA HIS A 272 26.06 -0.38 -15.87
C HIS A 272 24.65 -1.02 -15.92
N GLN A 273 23.67 -0.28 -16.46
CA GLN A 273 22.24 -0.66 -16.41
C GLN A 273 21.93 -1.99 -17.11
N LEU A 274 22.74 -2.41 -18.10
CA LEU A 274 22.54 -3.67 -18.82
C LEU A 274 22.67 -4.93 -17.94
N TYR A 275 23.34 -4.85 -16.79
CA TYR A 275 23.45 -6.02 -15.91
C TYR A 275 22.10 -6.46 -15.34
N TRP A 276 21.15 -5.54 -15.20
CA TRP A 276 19.81 -5.85 -14.71
C TRP A 276 19.00 -6.73 -15.67
N ASN A 277 19.36 -6.78 -16.96
CA ASN A 277 18.76 -7.69 -17.93
C ASN A 277 18.95 -9.17 -17.56
N MET A 278 19.99 -9.49 -16.78
CA MET A 278 20.26 -10.86 -16.32
C MET A 278 19.40 -11.24 -15.10
N ALA A 279 18.70 -10.29 -14.49
CA ALA A 279 17.89 -10.50 -13.28
C ALA A 279 16.50 -9.83 -13.40
N PRO A 280 15.68 -10.18 -14.42
CA PRO A 280 14.45 -9.46 -14.76
C PRO A 280 13.34 -9.48 -13.68
N ARG A 281 13.49 -10.29 -12.63
CA ARG A 281 12.52 -10.45 -11.53
C ARG A 281 13.07 -10.03 -10.17
N ILE A 282 14.20 -9.32 -10.14
CA ILE A 282 14.91 -9.00 -8.89
C ILE A 282 14.13 -8.06 -7.95
N ASN A 283 13.16 -7.30 -8.47
CA ASN A 283 12.29 -6.45 -7.65
C ASN A 283 10.88 -7.03 -7.45
N HIS A 284 10.65 -8.33 -7.70
CA HIS A 284 9.34 -8.93 -7.44
C HIS A 284 8.96 -8.77 -5.95
N ALA A 285 7.69 -8.54 -5.65
CA ALA A 285 7.20 -8.50 -4.27
C ALA A 285 7.47 -9.85 -3.57
N PHE A 286 7.85 -9.80 -2.28
CA PHE A 286 8.15 -11.00 -1.49
C PHE A 286 6.93 -11.62 -0.81
N LEU A 287 6.01 -10.76 -0.39
CA LEU A 287 4.93 -11.09 0.51
C LEU A 287 3.64 -11.23 -0.29
N ASN A 288 2.78 -12.12 0.17
CA ASN A 288 1.45 -12.25 -0.41
C ASN A 288 0.69 -10.99 -0.03
N ILE A 289 0.56 -10.11 -1.01
CA ILE A 289 0.00 -8.79 -0.86
C ILE A 289 -1.40 -8.77 -0.23
N ASN A 290 -2.12 -9.88 -0.29
CA ASN A 290 -3.45 -10.02 0.30
C ASN A 290 -3.43 -9.95 1.85
N SER A 291 -2.27 -9.99 2.52
CA SER A 291 -2.21 -10.08 3.98
C SER A 291 -2.15 -8.75 4.72
N ASP A 292 -1.69 -7.65 4.10
CA ASP A 292 -1.35 -6.40 4.81
C ASP A 292 -1.71 -5.16 3.99
N ILE A 293 -2.94 -5.15 3.46
CA ILE A 293 -3.56 -3.97 2.84
C ILE A 293 -4.69 -3.47 3.72
N TRP A 294 -4.63 -2.18 4.01
CA TRP A 294 -5.47 -1.50 4.97
C TRP A 294 -6.20 -0.35 4.31
N THR A 295 -7.48 -0.19 4.61
CA THR A 295 -8.19 1.05 4.34
C THR A 295 -8.37 1.87 5.60
N ILE A 296 -8.42 3.19 5.40
CA ILE A 296 -8.61 4.18 6.43
C ILE A 296 -9.98 4.80 6.23
N VAL A 297 -10.85 4.59 7.21
CA VAL A 297 -12.26 4.96 7.17
C VAL A 297 -12.50 6.01 8.25
N PRO A 298 -13.16 7.14 7.96
CA PRO A 298 -13.60 8.06 9.01
C PRO A 298 -14.46 7.32 10.05
N ARG A 299 -14.24 7.59 11.34
CA ARG A 299 -15.05 7.00 12.40
C ARG A 299 -16.53 7.24 12.14
N SER A 300 -17.35 6.24 12.44
CA SER A 300 -18.81 6.24 12.20
C SER A 300 -19.25 6.15 10.74
N LYS A 301 -18.32 6.02 9.77
CA LYS A 301 -18.66 5.74 8.37
C LYS A 301 -18.54 4.25 8.05
N ARG A 302 -19.34 3.82 7.08
CA ARG A 302 -19.25 2.47 6.51
C ARG A 302 -18.09 2.43 5.51
N SER A 303 -17.44 1.28 5.44
CA SER A 303 -16.43 0.99 4.42
C SER A 303 -17.07 0.94 3.03
N VAL A 304 -16.47 1.58 2.04
CA VAL A 304 -16.92 1.56 0.62
C VAL A 304 -16.34 0.39 -0.17
N VAL A 305 -15.37 -0.32 0.41
CA VAL A 305 -14.80 -1.57 -0.11
C VAL A 305 -15.08 -2.72 0.86
N PRO A 306 -15.04 -3.99 0.43
CA PRO A 306 -15.19 -5.10 1.36
C PRO A 306 -13.98 -5.17 2.30
N VAL A 307 -14.27 -5.23 3.59
CA VAL A 307 -13.30 -5.30 4.67
C VAL A 307 -13.59 -6.52 5.53
N THR A 308 -12.58 -7.05 6.20
CA THR A 308 -12.80 -8.12 7.18
C THR A 308 -13.56 -7.54 8.38
N ALA A 309 -14.60 -8.26 8.83
CA ALA A 309 -15.77 -7.71 9.52
C ALA A 309 -15.55 -7.07 10.90
N THR A 310 -14.32 -7.03 11.43
CA THR A 310 -14.08 -6.51 12.78
C THR A 310 -13.04 -5.40 12.71
N PRO A 311 -13.31 -4.17 13.19
CA PRO A 311 -12.25 -3.26 13.57
C PRO A 311 -11.30 -4.06 14.47
N LEU A 312 -10.04 -4.18 14.07
CA LEU A 312 -9.10 -4.96 14.86
C LEU A 312 -8.87 -4.18 16.14
N ARG A 313 -9.53 -4.61 17.22
CA ARG A 313 -9.31 -4.06 18.55
C ARG A 313 -7.86 -4.38 18.91
N THR A 314 -7.05 -3.36 19.05
CA THR A 314 -5.69 -3.48 19.54
C THR A 314 -5.64 -3.00 21.00
N CYS A 315 -4.44 -2.86 21.52
CA CYS A 315 -4.18 -2.45 22.91
C CYS A 315 -2.95 -1.55 22.94
N SER A 316 -2.71 -0.93 24.08
CA SER A 316 -1.53 -0.10 24.31
C SER A 316 -0.24 -0.93 24.33
N SER A 317 0.90 -0.26 24.12
CA SER A 317 2.23 -0.86 24.27
C SER A 317 2.38 -1.53 25.63
N ASP A 318 1.94 -0.86 26.69
CA ASP A 318 2.08 -1.34 28.06
C ASP A 318 1.26 -2.61 28.32
N GLU A 319 0.04 -2.64 27.80
CA GLU A 319 -0.84 -3.81 27.87
C GLU A 319 -0.22 -5.01 27.17
N ILE A 320 0.21 -4.87 25.92
CA ILE A 320 0.76 -6.01 25.16
C ILE A 320 2.10 -6.47 25.74
N ILE A 321 2.92 -5.56 26.28
CA ILE A 321 4.17 -5.91 26.96
C ILE A 321 3.88 -6.72 28.23
N LYS A 322 2.86 -6.34 29.02
CA LYS A 322 2.42 -7.13 30.18
C LYS A 322 1.96 -8.53 29.77
N VAL A 323 1.19 -8.64 28.69
CA VAL A 323 0.77 -9.96 28.14
C VAL A 323 1.98 -10.81 27.76
N CYS A 324 2.96 -10.24 27.06
CA CYS A 324 4.18 -10.95 26.71
C CYS A 324 4.97 -11.39 27.95
N GLY A 325 5.05 -10.53 28.97
CA GLY A 325 5.70 -10.82 30.25
C GLY A 325 5.07 -12.03 30.96
N LYS A 326 3.74 -12.12 30.99
CA LYS A 326 3.01 -13.31 31.52
C LYS A 326 3.41 -14.61 30.79
N HIS A 327 3.91 -14.52 29.56
CA HIS A 327 4.35 -15.65 28.74
C HIS A 327 5.87 -15.88 28.74
N GLY A 328 6.62 -15.22 29.65
CA GLY A 328 8.04 -15.44 29.87
C GLY A 328 8.96 -14.64 28.94
N TYR A 329 8.45 -13.62 28.25
CA TYR A 329 9.27 -12.66 27.53
C TYR A 329 9.82 -11.59 28.48
N ASN A 330 11.07 -11.21 28.29
CA ASN A 330 11.72 -10.16 29.06
C ASN A 330 12.13 -8.99 28.16
N VAL A 331 12.00 -7.76 28.66
CA VAL A 331 12.52 -6.57 28.00
C VAL A 331 14.03 -6.66 27.95
N THR A 332 14.60 -6.50 26.76
CA THR A 332 16.05 -6.48 26.55
C THR A 332 16.51 -5.13 26.02
N PRO A 333 17.66 -4.61 26.48
CA PRO A 333 18.27 -3.42 25.89
C PRO A 333 18.55 -3.63 24.41
N GLY A 334 18.37 -2.59 23.59
CA GLY A 334 18.88 -2.57 22.20
C GLY A 334 17.88 -2.26 21.08
N GLY A 335 16.94 -1.33 21.26
CA GLY A 335 16.15 -0.75 20.18
C GLY A 335 16.74 0.58 19.68
N LYS A 336 16.68 0.85 18.37
CA LYS A 336 16.78 2.23 17.85
C LYS A 336 15.39 2.88 17.95
N GLY A 337 15.33 4.13 18.41
CA GLY A 337 14.07 4.86 18.59
C GLY A 337 13.26 4.41 19.81
N SER A 338 11.94 4.64 19.79
CA SER A 338 11.02 4.32 20.89
C SER A 338 10.59 2.85 20.99
N HIS A 339 11.16 1.94 20.19
CA HIS A 339 10.73 0.54 20.15
C HIS A 339 11.35 -0.31 21.27
N ILE A 340 10.55 -1.22 21.82
CA ILE A 340 10.89 -2.12 22.92
C ILE A 340 11.09 -3.54 22.36
N LYS A 341 12.27 -4.13 22.61
CA LYS A 341 12.59 -5.51 22.25
C LYS A 341 12.30 -6.45 23.40
N LEU A 342 11.59 -7.53 23.10
CA LEU A 342 11.24 -8.58 24.06
C LEU A 342 11.85 -9.91 23.60
N LYS A 343 12.59 -10.59 24.49
CA LYS A 343 13.21 -11.89 24.20
C LYS A 343 12.79 -12.96 25.18
N LYS A 344 12.68 -14.18 24.66
CA LYS A 344 12.45 -15.42 25.40
C LYS A 344 13.35 -16.51 24.80
N SER A 345 14.01 -17.30 25.65
CA SER A 345 14.90 -18.36 25.18
C SER A 345 14.13 -19.36 24.30
N GLY A 346 14.68 -19.67 23.12
CA GLY A 346 14.06 -20.58 22.16
C GLY A 346 12.83 -20.01 21.43
N SER A 347 12.57 -18.70 21.52
CA SER A 347 11.45 -18.05 20.82
C SER A 347 11.92 -16.86 19.98
N PRO A 348 11.16 -16.46 18.94
CA PRO A 348 11.47 -15.26 18.15
C PRO A 348 11.54 -14.00 19.02
N THR A 349 12.37 -13.03 18.62
CA THR A 349 12.39 -11.71 19.26
C THR A 349 11.12 -10.95 18.84
N LEU A 350 10.39 -10.42 19.83
CA LEU A 350 9.25 -9.55 19.56
C LEU A 350 9.69 -8.10 19.64
N ILE A 351 9.15 -7.27 18.76
CA ILE A 351 9.41 -5.83 18.74
C ILE A 351 8.07 -5.12 18.85
N VAL A 352 7.95 -4.30 19.89
CA VAL A 352 6.74 -3.52 20.18
C VAL A 352 7.08 -2.04 20.02
N PRO A 353 6.29 -1.22 19.32
CA PRO A 353 6.46 0.23 19.38
C PRO A 353 6.20 0.69 20.83
N GLY A 354 7.08 1.49 21.42
CA GLY A 354 6.90 1.98 22.79
C GLY A 354 6.00 3.22 22.86
N ASN A 355 5.39 3.42 24.03
CA ASN A 355 4.53 4.56 24.35
C ASN A 355 3.39 4.80 23.34
N ARG A 356 2.76 3.73 22.84
CA ARG A 356 1.57 3.82 22.01
C ARG A 356 0.32 3.49 22.82
N ASP A 357 -0.69 4.33 22.71
CA ASP A 357 -2.02 4.04 23.26
C ASP A 357 -2.72 2.92 22.48
N ASN A 358 -2.41 2.81 21.19
CA ASN A 358 -2.87 1.71 20.34
C ASN A 358 -1.70 1.21 19.47
N VAL A 359 -1.29 -0.03 19.70
CA VAL A 359 -0.37 -0.76 18.84
C VAL A 359 -1.10 -1.11 17.54
N SER A 360 -0.41 -1.13 16.40
CA SER A 360 -1.08 -1.46 15.14
C SER A 360 -1.57 -2.92 15.12
N PRO A 361 -2.57 -3.25 14.29
CA PRO A 361 -3.04 -4.62 14.16
C PRO A 361 -1.98 -5.58 13.63
N GLY A 362 -1.03 -5.12 12.81
CA GLY A 362 0.08 -5.92 12.27
C GLY A 362 0.99 -6.44 13.38
N VAL A 363 1.54 -5.54 14.21
CA VAL A 363 2.31 -5.93 15.41
C VAL A 363 1.48 -6.81 16.35
N THR A 364 0.24 -6.44 16.63
CA THR A 364 -0.62 -7.18 17.57
C THR A 364 -0.84 -8.62 17.09
N LYS A 365 -1.18 -8.81 15.81
CA LYS A 365 -1.37 -10.13 15.20
C LYS A 365 -0.11 -10.98 15.25
N ASN A 366 1.05 -10.40 14.97
CA ASN A 366 2.34 -11.12 15.00
C ASN A 366 2.77 -11.50 16.43
N ILE A 367 2.57 -10.61 17.41
CA ILE A 367 2.81 -10.93 18.83
C ILE A 367 1.91 -12.07 19.26
N LEU A 368 0.60 -11.97 19.07
CA LEU A 368 -0.34 -13.00 19.49
C LEU A 368 -0.06 -14.33 18.80
N ALA A 369 0.26 -14.33 17.51
CA ALA A 369 0.66 -15.53 16.79
C ALA A 369 1.90 -16.20 17.42
N SER A 370 2.89 -15.40 17.83
CA SER A 370 4.09 -15.89 18.53
C SER A 370 3.79 -16.47 19.92
N LEU A 371 2.71 -16.00 20.54
CA LEU A 371 2.19 -16.52 21.81
C LEU A 371 1.23 -17.71 21.62
N GLY A 372 0.88 -18.07 20.37
CA GLY A 372 -0.06 -19.16 20.06
C GLY A 372 -1.54 -18.76 20.04
N TYR A 373 -1.85 -17.46 19.97
CA TYR A 373 -3.21 -16.91 19.99
C TYR A 373 -3.58 -16.22 18.67
N LYS A 374 -4.89 -16.08 18.45
CA LYS A 374 -5.48 -15.28 17.37
C LYS A 374 -5.84 -13.88 17.89
N ILE A 375 -5.91 -12.90 16.98
CA ILE A 375 -6.20 -11.50 17.33
C ILE A 375 -7.55 -11.30 18.03
N ASN A 376 -8.55 -12.11 17.72
CA ASN A 376 -9.85 -12.08 18.38
C ASN A 376 -9.84 -12.59 19.83
N GLN A 377 -8.75 -13.21 20.28
CA GLN A 377 -8.54 -13.65 21.66
C GLN A 377 -7.81 -12.60 22.51
N LEU A 378 -7.38 -11.47 21.92
CA LEU A 378 -6.73 -10.40 22.67
C LEU A 378 -7.55 -9.92 23.87
N PRO A 379 -8.88 -9.71 23.79
CA PRO A 379 -9.66 -9.23 24.94
C PRO A 379 -9.60 -10.16 26.17
N ASP A 380 -9.36 -11.46 25.98
CA ASP A 380 -9.26 -12.43 27.07
C ASP A 380 -7.87 -12.42 27.74
N LEU A 381 -6.88 -11.80 27.11
CA LEU A 381 -5.48 -11.77 27.55
C LEU A 381 -5.10 -10.47 28.28
N LEU A 382 -5.77 -9.38 27.93
CA LEU A 382 -5.67 -8.06 28.58
C LEU A 382 -6.19 -8.15 30.02
#